data_AF-A0A956EAJ4-F1
#
_entry.id   AF-A0A956EAJ4-F1
#
_cell.length_a   1.000
_cell.length_b   1.000
_cell.length_c   1.000
_cell.angle_alpha   90.00
_cell.angle_beta   90.00
_cell.angle_gamma   90.00
#
_symmetry.space_group_name_H-M   'P 1'
#
loop_
_entity.id
_entity.type
_entity.pdbx_description
1 polymer ?
#
loop_
_entity_poly.entity_id
_entity_poly.type
_entity_poly.pdbx_seq_one_letter_code
_entity_poly.pdbx_strand_id
1 'polypeptide(L)'
;MTTTATRSPGDQVALQRGTASVQELRDRCRLLEEGIVYFLETPHGTIDAFNVEMDRLRELAAGFDRFVVVVDLAQASRPKPELIEHIVKCIGSIGIHWCAIRPGSSSFMRSVIQFVVARMTAIRSRLTMHESLEEAHLAAREILAKAARAQ
;
A
#
# COMPACT_ATOMS: atom_id res chain seq x y z
N MET A 1 -12.92 -27.29 7.23
CA MET A 1 -11.57 -27.71 6.81
C MET A 1 -11.26 -26.93 5.53
N THR A 2 -10.56 -25.82 5.65
CA THR A 2 -10.29 -24.91 4.53
C THR A 2 -8.93 -25.27 3.97
N THR A 3 -8.89 -25.76 2.74
CA THR A 3 -7.69 -26.20 2.05
C THR A 3 -6.80 -24.99 1.76
N THR A 4 -5.71 -24.83 2.51
CA THR A 4 -4.68 -23.83 2.24
C THR A 4 -3.89 -24.30 1.02
N ALA A 5 -4.25 -23.81 -0.17
CA ALA A 5 -3.48 -24.05 -1.38
C ALA A 5 -2.10 -23.39 -1.26
N THR A 6 -1.06 -24.21 -1.14
CA THR A 6 0.34 -23.78 -1.20
C THR A 6 0.63 -23.32 -2.63
N ARG A 7 0.55 -22.00 -2.87
CA ARG A 7 0.91 -21.39 -4.15
C ARG A 7 2.40 -21.56 -4.39
N SER A 8 2.76 -22.03 -5.58
CA SER A 8 4.15 -22.28 -5.96
C SER A 8 4.85 -20.97 -6.33
N PRO A 9 6.19 -20.89 -6.27
CA PRO A 9 6.95 -19.65 -6.55
C PRO A 9 6.84 -19.10 -7.99
N GLY A 10 5.98 -19.66 -8.84
CA GLY A 10 5.81 -19.28 -10.26
C GLY A 10 4.37 -18.91 -10.66
N ASP A 11 3.45 -18.74 -9.71
CA ASP A 11 2.06 -18.45 -10.05
C ASP A 11 1.94 -17.04 -10.68
N GLN A 12 1.26 -16.95 -11.82
CA GLN A 12 0.97 -15.69 -12.50
C GLN A 12 -0.39 -15.14 -12.02
N VAL A 13 -0.51 -13.81 -11.96
CA VAL A 13 -1.76 -13.12 -11.64
C VAL A 13 -2.17 -12.25 -12.83
N ALA A 14 -3.43 -12.39 -13.27
CA ALA A 14 -3.97 -11.58 -14.35
C ALA A 14 -4.18 -10.12 -13.89
N LEU A 15 -3.71 -9.16 -14.69
CA LEU A 15 -3.94 -7.72 -14.55
C LEU A 15 -4.73 -7.18 -15.76
N GLN A 16 -5.31 -5.99 -15.64
CA GLN A 16 -6.04 -5.33 -16.73
C GLN A 16 -5.18 -4.98 -17.95
N ARG A 17 -3.84 -5.05 -17.85
CA ARG A 17 -2.88 -4.73 -18.92
C ARG A 17 -1.77 -5.80 -19.10
N GLY A 18 -2.04 -7.06 -18.78
CA GLY A 18 -1.09 -8.18 -18.94
C GLY A 18 -1.07 -9.14 -17.75
N THR A 19 -0.26 -10.19 -17.80
CA THR A 19 0.00 -11.08 -16.65
C THR A 19 1.24 -10.58 -15.92
N ALA A 20 1.13 -10.27 -14.62
CA ALA A 20 2.30 -10.08 -13.77
C ALA A 20 2.57 -11.38 -13.00
N SER A 21 3.83 -11.73 -12.85
CA SER A 21 4.26 -12.77 -11.93
C SER A 21 4.07 -12.33 -10.48
N VAL A 22 3.93 -13.31 -9.57
CA VAL A 22 3.95 -13.05 -8.12
C VAL A 22 5.22 -12.35 -7.68
N GLN A 23 6.38 -12.62 -8.31
CA GLN A 23 7.62 -11.95 -7.95
C GLN A 23 7.59 -10.46 -8.30
N GLU A 24 7.09 -10.08 -9.48
CA GLU A 24 6.93 -8.68 -9.86
C GLU A 24 5.98 -7.92 -8.92
N LEU A 25 4.92 -8.57 -8.44
CA LEU A 25 4.02 -8.01 -7.43
C LEU A 25 4.77 -7.79 -6.09
N ARG A 26 5.60 -8.75 -5.68
CA ARG A 26 6.39 -8.63 -4.44
C ARG A 26 7.45 -7.56 -4.53
N ASP A 27 8.08 -7.38 -5.68
CA ASP A 27 9.14 -6.37 -5.89
C ASP A 27 8.63 -4.92 -5.79
N ARG A 28 7.30 -4.71 -5.91
CA ARG A 28 6.67 -3.41 -5.64
C ARG A 28 6.61 -3.05 -4.16
N CYS A 29 6.76 -4.04 -3.29
CA CYS A 29 6.83 -3.88 -1.85
C CYS A 29 8.27 -4.13 -1.39
N ARG A 30 8.94 -3.08 -0.90
CA ARG A 30 10.34 -3.18 -0.44
C ARG A 30 10.58 -2.36 0.81
N LEU A 31 11.58 -2.74 1.58
CA LEU A 31 12.03 -1.95 2.72
C LEU A 31 12.87 -0.77 2.23
N LEU A 32 12.55 0.46 2.67
CA LEU A 32 13.41 1.63 2.46
C LEU A 32 14.42 1.76 3.60
N GLU A 33 13.93 1.56 4.82
CA GLU A 33 14.64 1.70 6.08
C GLU A 33 13.92 0.83 7.12
N GLU A 34 14.56 0.57 8.25
CA GLU A 34 13.95 -0.13 9.37
C GLU A 34 12.59 0.50 9.75
N GLY A 35 11.52 -0.30 9.75
CA GLY A 35 10.16 0.18 10.01
C GLY A 35 9.53 1.03 8.90
N ILE A 36 10.19 1.24 7.75
CA ILE A 36 9.63 2.02 6.62
C ILE A 36 9.55 1.16 5.37
N VAL A 37 8.33 0.81 4.97
CA VAL A 37 8.05 -0.01 3.79
C VAL A 37 7.59 0.89 2.65
N TYR A 38 8.22 0.77 1.49
CA TYR A 38 7.75 1.36 0.25
C TYR A 38 6.81 0.40 -0.46
N PHE A 39 5.69 0.92 -0.94
CA PHE A 39 4.70 0.23 -1.73
C PHE A 39 4.42 1.03 -3.00
N LEU A 40 4.82 0.50 -4.16
CA LEU A 40 4.50 1.10 -5.45
C LEU A 40 3.13 0.62 -5.92
N GLU A 41 2.13 1.49 -5.85
CA GLU A 41 0.81 1.22 -6.43
C GLU A 41 0.90 1.46 -7.94
N THR A 42 0.75 0.39 -8.71
CA THR A 42 0.60 0.51 -10.16
C THR A 42 -0.83 0.12 -10.56
N PRO A 43 -1.23 0.28 -11.83
CA PRO A 43 -2.59 -0.07 -12.26
C PRO A 43 -2.87 -1.57 -12.07
N HIS A 44 -3.45 -1.94 -10.93
CA HIS A 44 -3.85 -3.32 -10.65
C HIS A 44 -5.28 -3.59 -11.04
N GLY A 45 -5.45 -4.66 -11.82
CA GLY A 45 -6.72 -5.01 -12.44
C GLY A 45 -7.64 -5.84 -11.56
N THR A 46 -7.13 -6.41 -10.46
CA THR A 46 -7.77 -7.51 -9.71
C THR A 46 -7.45 -7.47 -8.21
N ILE A 47 -8.35 -8.05 -7.41
CA ILE A 47 -8.22 -8.22 -5.96
C ILE A 47 -7.05 -9.15 -5.58
N ASP A 48 -6.79 -10.18 -6.39
CA ASP A 48 -5.72 -11.14 -6.13
C ASP A 48 -4.32 -10.51 -6.18
N ALA A 49 -4.08 -9.60 -7.13
CA ALA A 49 -2.82 -8.87 -7.23
C ALA A 49 -2.58 -8.03 -5.96
N PHE A 50 -3.61 -7.28 -5.55
CA PHE A 50 -3.56 -6.48 -4.34
C PHE A 50 -3.34 -7.34 -3.08
N ASN A 51 -3.94 -8.54 -3.00
CA ASN A 51 -3.70 -9.46 -1.87
C ASN A 51 -2.25 -9.91 -1.79
N VAL A 52 -1.60 -10.23 -2.93
CA VAL A 52 -0.18 -10.60 -2.95
C VAL A 52 0.70 -9.44 -2.44
N GLU A 53 0.40 -8.22 -2.86
CA GLU A 53 1.12 -7.02 -2.40
C GLU A 53 0.92 -6.76 -0.90
N MET A 54 -0.30 -6.95 -0.40
CA MET A 54 -0.61 -6.83 1.03
C MET A 54 0.04 -7.93 1.88
N ASP A 55 0.10 -9.16 1.37
CA ASP A 55 0.82 -10.25 2.05
C ASP A 55 2.31 -9.93 2.13
N ARG A 56 2.90 -9.42 1.05
CA ARG A 56 4.28 -8.97 1.05
C ARG A 56 4.53 -7.83 2.04
N LEU A 57 3.60 -6.87 2.12
CA LEU A 57 3.68 -5.77 3.08
C LEU A 57 3.64 -6.30 4.52
N ARG A 58 2.77 -7.28 4.83
CA ARG A 58 2.72 -7.94 6.14
C ARG A 58 4.01 -8.70 6.45
N GLU A 59 4.58 -9.41 5.48
CA GLU A 59 5.87 -10.10 5.63
C GLU A 59 6.99 -9.12 6.01
N LEU A 60 7.10 -8.00 5.30
CA LEU A 60 8.10 -6.97 5.59
C LEU A 60 7.87 -6.31 6.95
N ALA A 61 6.61 -6.18 7.35
CA ALA A 61 6.23 -5.57 8.62
C ALA A 61 6.39 -6.49 9.85
N ALA A 62 6.43 -7.81 9.65
CA ALA A 62 6.38 -8.78 10.76
C ALA A 62 7.52 -8.64 11.78
N GLY A 63 8.62 -8.00 11.41
CA GLY A 63 9.77 -7.75 12.29
C GLY A 63 9.74 -6.42 13.06
N PHE A 64 8.69 -5.61 12.89
CA PHE A 64 8.64 -4.26 13.46
C PHE A 64 7.45 -4.08 14.38
N ASP A 65 7.70 -3.66 15.62
CA ASP A 65 6.63 -3.28 16.57
C ASP A 65 5.79 -2.13 16.03
N ARG A 66 6.43 -1.24 15.25
CA ARG A 66 5.79 -0.11 14.57
C ARG A 66 6.43 0.06 13.21
N PHE A 67 5.61 0.33 12.21
CA PHE A 67 6.08 0.62 10.87
C PHE A 67 5.20 1.67 10.19
N VAL A 68 5.72 2.27 9.13
CA VAL A 68 5.05 3.23 8.26
C VAL A 68 5.14 2.72 6.83
N VAL A 69 4.07 2.89 6.07
CA VAL A 69 4.05 2.55 4.64
C VAL A 69 4.11 3.84 3.83
N VAL A 70 5.14 3.98 3.00
CA VAL A 70 5.21 4.99 1.96
C VAL A 70 4.58 4.40 0.70
N VAL A 71 3.41 4.89 0.30
CA VAL A 71 2.72 4.42 -0.90
C VAL A 71 2.93 5.40 -2.07
N ASP A 72 3.48 4.90 -3.17
CA ASP A 72 3.68 5.67 -4.38
C ASP A 72 2.49 5.48 -5.32
N LEU A 73 1.72 6.55 -5.53
CA LEU A 73 0.54 6.54 -6.37
C LEU A 73 0.81 7.17 -7.75
N ALA A 74 2.08 7.45 -8.11
CA ALA A 74 2.42 8.16 -9.35
C ALA A 74 1.91 7.44 -10.61
N GLN A 75 1.90 6.10 -10.58
CA GLN A 75 1.40 5.28 -11.68
C GLN A 75 0.01 4.69 -11.42
N ALA A 76 -0.63 5.03 -10.30
CA ALA A 76 -1.92 4.46 -9.95
C ALA A 76 -3.00 4.83 -10.99
N SER A 77 -3.94 3.91 -11.19
CA SER A 77 -5.13 4.15 -12.00
C SER A 77 -6.38 4.13 -11.14
N ARG A 78 -7.52 4.59 -11.66
CA ARG A 78 -8.78 4.53 -10.91
C ARG A 78 -9.13 3.07 -10.59
N PRO A 79 -9.20 2.67 -9.32
CA PRO A 79 -9.63 1.33 -8.94
C PRO A 79 -11.11 1.12 -9.27
N LYS A 80 -11.47 -0.12 -9.61
CA LYS A 80 -12.88 -0.53 -9.71
C LYS A 80 -13.58 -0.45 -8.35
N PRO A 81 -14.90 -0.22 -8.29
CA PRO A 81 -15.64 -0.15 -7.02
C PRO A 81 -15.39 -1.33 -6.08
N GLU A 82 -15.40 -2.55 -6.60
CA GLU A 82 -15.11 -3.79 -5.85
C GLU A 82 -13.71 -3.79 -5.21
N LEU A 83 -12.71 -3.27 -5.93
CA LEU A 83 -11.34 -3.16 -5.42
C LEU A 83 -11.25 -2.07 -4.35
N ILE A 84 -12.00 -0.96 -4.47
CA ILE A 84 -12.04 0.08 -3.42
C ILE A 84 -12.54 -0.50 -2.10
N GLU A 85 -13.61 -1.28 -2.12
CA GLU A 85 -14.16 -1.89 -0.91
C GLU A 85 -13.17 -2.86 -0.27
N HIS A 86 -12.47 -3.63 -1.10
CA HIS A 86 -11.42 -4.53 -0.65
C HIS A 86 -10.22 -3.78 -0.05
N ILE A 87 -9.75 -2.71 -0.70
CA ILE A 87 -8.68 -1.82 -0.19
C ILE A 87 -9.06 -1.25 1.18
N VAL A 88 -10.28 -0.71 1.31
CA VAL A 88 -10.78 -0.13 2.57
C VAL A 88 -10.75 -1.17 3.69
N LYS A 89 -11.20 -2.40 3.40
CA LYS A 89 -11.21 -3.50 4.36
C LYS A 89 -9.80 -3.95 4.75
N CYS A 90 -8.91 -4.13 3.78
CA CYS A 90 -7.55 -4.58 4.02
C CYS A 90 -6.74 -3.55 4.80
N ILE A 91 -6.73 -2.30 4.36
CA ILE A 91 -5.91 -1.27 5.00
C ILE A 91 -6.44 -0.92 6.40
N GLY A 92 -7.77 -0.88 6.59
CA GLY A 92 -8.37 -0.66 7.90
C GLY A 92 -8.00 -1.73 8.94
N SER A 93 -7.64 -2.93 8.50
CA SER A 93 -7.18 -4.01 9.40
C SER A 93 -5.73 -3.86 9.86
N ILE A 94 -4.95 -3.00 9.21
CA ILE A 94 -3.53 -2.83 9.53
C ILE A 94 -3.35 -1.51 10.29
N GLY A 95 -2.95 -1.59 11.56
CA GLY A 95 -2.82 -0.44 12.48
C GLY A 95 -1.67 0.53 12.19
N ILE A 96 -1.36 0.77 10.92
CA ILE A 96 -0.17 1.47 10.41
C ILE A 96 -0.47 2.96 10.13
N HIS A 97 0.57 3.78 10.09
CA HIS A 97 0.55 5.05 9.37
C HIS A 97 0.92 4.89 7.89
N TRP A 98 0.28 5.67 7.05
CA TRP A 98 0.46 5.70 5.61
C TRP A 98 0.94 7.09 5.18
N CYS A 99 1.99 7.13 4.36
CA CYS A 99 2.52 8.33 3.72
C CYS A 99 2.36 8.16 2.21
N ALA A 100 1.33 8.75 1.63
CA ALA A 100 1.05 8.63 0.21
C ALA A 100 1.76 9.73 -0.59
N ILE A 101 2.45 9.34 -1.65
CA ILE A 101 3.00 10.25 -2.64
C ILE A 101 1.87 10.61 -3.59
N ARG A 102 1.59 11.91 -3.72
CA ARG A 102 0.51 12.44 -4.53
C ARG A 102 0.79 12.07 -6.00
N PRO A 103 -0.19 11.50 -6.73
CA PRO A 103 -0.07 11.39 -8.18
C PRO A 103 0.07 12.80 -8.75
N GLY A 104 0.88 12.96 -9.80
CA GLY A 104 1.29 14.27 -10.35
C GLY A 104 0.15 15.21 -10.80
N SER A 105 0.23 15.75 -12.01
CA SER A 105 -0.65 16.82 -12.51
C SER A 105 -2.11 16.41 -12.76
N SER A 106 -2.48 15.14 -12.54
CA SER A 106 -3.86 14.65 -12.75
C SER A 106 -4.78 15.05 -11.59
N SER A 107 -5.53 16.14 -11.77
CA SER A 107 -6.59 16.58 -10.84
C SER A 107 -7.63 15.48 -10.57
N PHE A 108 -7.93 14.65 -11.59
CA PHE A 108 -8.85 13.53 -11.47
C PHE A 108 -8.37 12.46 -10.48
N MET A 109 -7.10 12.03 -10.57
CA MET A 109 -6.57 11.02 -9.65
C MET A 109 -6.51 11.54 -8.22
N ARG A 110 -6.26 12.85 -8.02
CA ARG A 110 -6.34 13.48 -6.70
C ARG A 110 -7.75 13.34 -6.11
N SER A 111 -8.79 13.60 -6.89
CA SER A 111 -10.18 13.43 -6.46
C SER A 111 -10.52 11.96 -6.15
N VAL A 112 -10.05 11.01 -6.96
CA VAL A 112 -10.24 9.57 -6.71
C VAL A 112 -9.58 9.16 -5.39
N ILE A 113 -8.34 9.58 -5.14
CA ILE A 113 -7.66 9.27 -3.88
C ILE A 113 -8.39 9.91 -2.71
N GLN A 114 -8.76 11.19 -2.80
CA GLN A 114 -9.53 11.84 -1.75
C GLN A 114 -10.85 11.11 -1.45
N PHE A 115 -11.54 10.63 -2.48
CA PHE A 115 -12.75 9.83 -2.33
C PHE A 115 -12.47 8.50 -1.59
N VAL A 116 -11.43 7.76 -1.98
CA VAL A 116 -11.04 6.52 -1.32
C VAL A 116 -10.68 6.80 0.14
N VAL A 117 -9.82 7.79 0.39
CA VAL A 117 -9.40 8.22 1.74
C VAL A 117 -10.58 8.62 2.60
N ALA A 118 -11.56 9.35 2.05
CA ALA A 118 -12.76 9.75 2.78
C ALA A 118 -13.59 8.54 3.23
N ARG A 119 -13.57 7.42 2.49
CA ARG A 119 -14.22 6.15 2.88
C ARG A 119 -13.44 5.36 3.93
N MET A 120 -12.17 5.69 4.15
CA MET A 120 -11.29 4.97 5.07
C MET A 120 -11.23 5.65 6.44
N THR A 121 -12.37 5.66 7.14
CA THR A 121 -12.52 6.28 8.47
C THR A 121 -11.46 5.83 9.48
N ALA A 122 -11.04 4.57 9.43
CA ALA A 122 -10.05 3.98 10.34
C ALA A 122 -8.62 4.52 10.17
N ILE A 123 -8.25 4.97 8.97
CA ILE A 123 -6.89 5.48 8.69
C ILE A 123 -6.87 6.98 8.36
N ARG A 124 -8.01 7.67 8.39
CA ARG A 124 -8.07 9.10 8.07
C ARG A 124 -7.13 9.96 8.95
N SER A 125 -6.95 9.57 10.21
CA SER A 125 -6.00 10.22 11.14
C SER A 125 -4.55 9.73 10.99
N ARG A 126 -4.32 8.68 10.19
CA ARG A 126 -3.05 7.98 10.01
C ARG A 126 -2.52 8.05 8.58
N LEU A 127 -3.14 8.85 7.72
CA LEU A 127 -2.70 9.07 6.35
C LEU A 127 -2.20 10.50 6.16
N THR A 128 -1.03 10.64 5.56
CA THR A 128 -0.45 11.92 5.12
C THR A 128 -0.17 11.88 3.63
N MET A 129 -0.23 13.03 2.96
CA MET A 129 -0.04 13.14 1.51
C MET A 129 1.15 14.07 1.22
N HIS A 130 2.09 13.61 0.41
CA HIS A 130 3.37 14.28 0.13
C HIS A 130 3.60 14.43 -1.37
N GLU A 131 4.46 15.33 -1.80
CA GLU A 131 4.66 15.60 -3.24
C GLU A 131 5.75 14.72 -3.85
N SER A 132 6.65 14.19 -3.03
CA SER A 132 7.76 13.35 -3.45
C SER A 132 8.00 12.17 -2.51
N LEU A 133 8.79 11.21 -2.98
CA LEU A 133 9.29 10.10 -2.16
C LEU A 133 10.14 10.61 -0.99
N GLU A 134 10.98 11.62 -1.23
CA GLU A 134 11.85 12.19 -0.20
C GLU A 134 11.04 12.81 0.95
N GLU A 135 10.02 13.61 0.63
CA GLU A 135 9.12 14.19 1.63
C GLU A 135 8.35 13.12 2.39
N ALA A 136 7.80 12.12 1.68
CA ALA A 136 7.07 11.02 2.30
C ALA A 136 7.95 10.19 3.23
N HIS A 137 9.20 9.94 2.83
CA HIS A 137 10.16 9.20 3.64
C HIS A 137 10.58 10.01 4.88
N LEU A 138 10.85 11.31 4.73
CA LEU A 138 11.16 12.18 5.89
C LEU A 138 10.00 12.18 6.89
N ALA A 139 8.77 12.34 6.42
CA ALA A 139 7.58 12.30 7.27
C ALA A 139 7.41 10.94 7.96
N ALA A 140 7.67 9.84 7.24
CA ALA A 140 7.64 8.49 7.82
C ALA A 140 8.65 8.33 8.96
N ARG A 141 9.88 8.85 8.80
CA ARG A 141 10.91 8.86 9.86
C ARG A 141 10.45 9.65 11.08
N GLU A 142 9.85 10.83 10.88
CA GLU A 142 9.32 11.62 12.00
C GLU A 142 8.20 10.90 12.75
N ILE A 143 7.29 10.23 12.04
CA ILE A 143 6.19 9.47 12.63
C ILE A 143 6.76 8.34 13.50
N LEU A 144 7.73 7.58 13.00
CA LEU A 144 8.40 6.53 13.78
C LEU A 144 9.11 7.09 15.01
N ALA A 145 9.86 8.20 14.84
CA ALA A 145 10.57 8.84 15.95
C ALA A 145 9.60 9.34 17.04
N LYS A 146 8.46 9.92 16.66
CA LYS A 146 7.41 10.34 17.60
C LYS A 146 6.78 9.14 18.31
N ALA A 147 6.54 8.08 17.56
CA ALA A 147 5.96 6.84 18.07
C ALA A 147 6.86 6.18 19.12
N ALA A 148 8.18 6.17 18.91
CA ALA A 148 9.16 5.64 19.86
C ALA A 148 9.25 6.44 21.17
N ARG A 149 9.02 7.77 21.14
CA ARG A 149 9.06 8.64 22.33
C ARG A 149 7.80 8.58 23.19
N ALA A 150 6.71 8.02 22.68
CA ALA A 150 5.44 7.92 23.39
C ALA A 150 5.35 6.63 24.25
N GLN A 151 6.46 5.90 24.39
CA GLN A 151 6.65 4.73 25.25
C GLN A 151 7.44 5.14 26.48
#